data_AF-A0A2R6C7R0-F1
#
_entry.id   AF-A0A2R6C7R0-F1
#
_cell.length_a   1.000
_cell.length_b   1.000
_cell.length_c   1.000
_cell.angle_alpha   90.00
_cell.angle_beta   90.00
_cell.angle_gamma   90.00
#
_symmetry.space_group_name_H-M   'P 1'
#
loop_
_entity.id
_entity.type
_entity.pdbx_description
1 polymer ?
#
loop_
_entity_poly.entity_id
_entity_poly.type
_entity_poly.pdbx_seq_one_letter_code
_entity_poly.pdbx_strand_id
1 'polypeptide(L)'
;TGLDYSKPILKAEVEPLKDDDGDPGEVEELKRRVEKAFRRYLAILEANGVSPPKELVHYLDPAQYSYLVADMLNLNLYEKQRLLAYTSTQERLRAELEFLSQIVDER
;
A
#
# COMPACT_ATOMS: atom_id res chain seq x y z
N THR A 1 -26.29 14.24 1.48
CA THR A 1 -27.33 13.47 0.76
C THR A 1 -27.24 13.81 -0.72
N GLY A 2 -26.48 13.03 -1.50
CA GLY A 2 -26.12 13.37 -2.89
C GLY A 2 -26.05 12.15 -3.82
N LEU A 3 -26.91 11.15 -3.58
CA LEU A 3 -26.96 9.94 -4.41
C LEU A 3 -28.21 10.00 -5.30
N ASP A 4 -28.01 9.94 -6.62
CA ASP A 4 -29.05 9.89 -7.64
C ASP A 4 -29.31 8.43 -8.06
N TYR A 5 -30.52 7.94 -7.77
CA TYR A 5 -30.98 6.57 -8.08
C TYR A 5 -31.84 6.49 -9.36
N SER A 6 -31.97 7.58 -10.13
CA SER A 6 -32.84 7.63 -11.31
C SER A 6 -32.30 6.87 -12.53
N LYS A 7 -31.04 6.41 -12.48
CA LYS A 7 -30.37 5.66 -13.53
C LYS A 7 -29.88 4.31 -12.98
N PRO A 8 -29.64 3.29 -13.84
CA PRO A 8 -29.11 1.98 -13.40
C PRO A 8 -27.66 2.04 -12.87
N ILE A 9 -27.09 3.23 -12.78
CA ILE A 9 -25.77 3.50 -12.21
C ILE A 9 -25.92 4.58 -11.13
N LEU A 10 -25.32 4.33 -9.97
CA LEU A 10 -25.23 5.30 -8.88
C LEU A 10 -24.33 6.46 -9.34
N LYS A 11 -24.78 7.70 -9.11
CA LYS A 11 -23.95 8.89 -9.31
C LYS A 11 -23.63 9.55 -7.98
N ALA A 12 -22.43 10.10 -7.89
CA ALA A 12 -21.96 10.89 -6.77
C ALA A 12 -21.09 12.04 -7.27
N GLU A 13 -21.02 13.11 -6.50
CA GLU A 13 -20.02 14.16 -6.66
C GLU A 13 -18.72 13.71 -5.98
N VAL A 14 -17.58 14.01 -6.59
CA VAL A 14 -16.25 13.63 -6.08
C VAL A 14 -15.34 14.84 -6.04
N GLU A 15 -14.48 14.88 -5.03
CA GLU A 15 -13.39 15.84 -4.92
C GLU A 15 -12.06 15.08 -5.10
N PRO A 16 -11.13 15.59 -5.93
CA PRO A 16 -9.82 14.97 -6.05
C PRO A 16 -9.05 15.16 -4.74
N LEU A 17 -8.66 14.05 -4.11
CA LEU A 17 -7.74 14.08 -2.98
C LEU A 17 -6.32 14.24 -3.53
N LYS A 18 -5.61 15.26 -3.05
CA LYS A 18 -4.17 15.38 -3.31
C LYS A 18 -3.44 14.54 -2.26
N ASP A 19 -2.61 13.61 -2.71
CA ASP A 19 -1.71 12.87 -1.83
C ASP A 19 -0.66 13.86 -1.28
N ASP A 20 -0.54 13.91 0.05
CA ASP A 20 0.55 14.63 0.72
C ASP A 20 1.75 13.68 0.85
N ASP A 21 2.84 13.98 0.17
CA ASP A 21 4.02 13.12 0.23
C ASP A 21 4.54 13.00 1.67
N GLY A 22 4.41 14.06 2.48
CA GLY A 22 4.99 14.14 3.82
C GLY A 22 6.43 14.69 3.79
N ASP A 23 7.23 14.37 4.81
CA ASP A 23 8.65 14.78 4.85
C ASP A 23 9.50 13.96 3.86
N PRO A 24 10.17 14.58 2.86
CA PRO A 24 10.90 13.84 1.84
C PRO A 24 12.02 12.94 2.39
N GLY A 25 12.68 13.34 3.48
CA GLY A 25 13.76 12.56 4.09
C GLY A 25 13.22 11.30 4.78
N GLU A 26 12.16 11.46 5.56
CA GLU A 26 11.49 10.35 6.24
C GLU A 26 10.81 9.40 5.25
N VAL A 27 10.16 9.91 4.21
CA VAL A 27 9.47 9.10 3.19
C VAL A 27 10.46 8.18 2.47
N GLU A 28 11.61 8.70 2.08
CA GLU A 28 12.65 7.89 1.44
C GLU A 28 13.26 6.86 2.39
N GLU A 29 13.41 7.21 3.68
CA GLU A 29 13.84 6.23 4.68
C GLU A 29 12.79 5.11 4.86
N LEU A 30 11.52 5.47 4.98
CA LEU A 30 10.41 4.53 5.09
C LEU A 30 10.35 3.63 3.86
N LYS A 31 10.44 4.17 2.65
CA LYS A 31 10.49 3.38 1.42
C LYS A 31 11.59 2.32 1.48
N ARG A 32 12.82 2.68 1.82
CA ARG A 32 13.94 1.72 1.94
C ARG A 32 13.67 0.62 2.97
N ARG A 33 13.02 0.97 4.09
CA ARG A 33 12.66 0.00 5.14
C ARG A 33 11.56 -0.95 4.66
N VAL A 34 10.52 -0.41 4.01
CA VAL A 34 9.44 -1.20 3.39
C VAL A 34 10.02 -2.13 2.33
N GLU A 35 10.88 -1.66 1.42
CA GLU A 35 11.55 -2.49 0.41
C GLU A 35 12.25 -3.70 1.05
N LYS A 36 13.03 -3.47 2.11
CA LYS A 36 13.74 -4.55 2.81
C LYS A 36 12.77 -5.57 3.42
N ALA A 37 11.70 -5.12 4.05
CA ALA A 37 10.71 -6.00 4.67
C ALA A 37 9.87 -6.73 3.62
N PHE A 38 9.48 -6.04 2.55
CA PHE A 38 8.70 -6.57 1.44
C PHE A 38 9.46 -7.69 0.70
N ARG A 39 10.77 -7.53 0.47
CA ARG A 39 11.64 -8.62 -0.03
C ARG A 39 11.55 -9.90 0.80
N ARG A 40 11.59 -9.76 2.14
CA ARG A 40 11.48 -10.90 3.04
C ARG A 40 10.08 -11.52 2.97
N TYR A 41 9.04 -10.69 2.89
CA TYR A 41 7.67 -11.15 2.66
C TYR A 41 7.52 -11.95 1.36
N LEU A 42 8.05 -11.46 0.23
CA LEU A 42 8.02 -12.18 -1.04
C LEU A 42 8.76 -13.52 -0.97
N ALA A 43 9.91 -13.56 -0.29
CA ALA A 43 10.64 -14.81 -0.07
C ALA A 43 9.85 -15.83 0.77
N ILE A 44 9.07 -15.36 1.76
CA ILE A 44 8.14 -16.21 2.53
C ILE A 44 7.02 -16.74 1.62
N LEU A 45 6.47 -15.91 0.73
CA LEU A 45 5.47 -16.35 -0.25
C LEU A 45 6.03 -17.43 -1.18
N GLU A 46 7.23 -17.21 -1.72
CA GLU A 46 7.96 -18.18 -2.55
C GLU A 46 8.18 -19.51 -1.83
N ALA A 47 8.64 -19.47 -0.58
CA ALA A 47 8.83 -20.66 0.23
C ALA A 47 7.52 -21.43 0.49
N ASN A 48 6.37 -20.74 0.46
CA ASN A 48 5.04 -21.35 0.59
C ASN A 48 4.41 -21.75 -0.77
N GLY A 49 5.20 -21.74 -1.87
CA GLY A 49 4.77 -22.20 -3.18
C GLY A 49 3.97 -21.17 -3.99
N VAL A 50 3.88 -19.92 -3.52
CA VAL A 50 3.35 -18.81 -4.32
C VAL A 50 4.49 -18.25 -5.15
N SER A 51 4.31 -18.04 -6.45
CA SER A 51 5.33 -17.36 -7.28
C SER A 51 4.93 -15.90 -7.42
N PRO A 52 5.39 -15.00 -6.51
CA PRO A 52 5.12 -13.59 -6.66
C PRO A 52 5.80 -13.06 -7.92
N PRO A 53 5.26 -11.99 -8.52
CA PRO A 53 6.01 -11.21 -9.49
C PRO A 53 7.37 -10.86 -8.89
N LYS A 54 8.46 -11.12 -9.63
CA LYS A 54 9.79 -10.66 -9.23
C LYS A 54 9.70 -9.17 -8.93
N GLU A 55 10.38 -8.72 -7.89
CA GLU A 55 10.31 -7.33 -7.42
C GLU A 55 10.71 -6.37 -8.55
N LEU A 56 9.72 -5.76 -9.20
CA LEU A 56 9.89 -5.17 -10.53
C LEU A 56 10.03 -3.64 -10.53
N VAL A 57 10.22 -3.01 -9.37
CA VAL A 57 9.79 -1.62 -9.20
C VAL A 57 10.57 -0.75 -8.20
N HIS A 58 11.82 -1.08 -7.88
CA HIS A 58 12.66 -0.22 -7.00
C HIS A 58 12.81 1.23 -7.51
N TYR A 59 12.66 1.42 -8.82
CA TYR A 59 12.73 2.72 -9.48
C TYR A 59 11.45 3.56 -9.33
N LEU A 60 10.35 3.00 -8.80
CA LEU A 60 9.14 3.78 -8.55
C LEU A 60 9.40 4.82 -7.45
N ASP A 61 8.70 5.95 -7.56
CA ASP A 61 8.68 6.92 -6.46
C ASP A 61 7.99 6.33 -5.21
N PRO A 62 8.16 6.93 -4.02
CA PRO A 62 7.59 6.41 -2.79
C PRO A 62 6.06 6.22 -2.81
N ALA A 63 5.33 7.12 -3.46
CA ALA A 63 3.87 7.06 -3.54
C ALA A 63 3.44 5.86 -4.39
N GLN A 64 3.99 5.74 -5.59
CA GLN A 64 3.75 4.60 -6.49
C GLN A 64 4.15 3.27 -5.84
N TYR A 65 5.28 3.25 -5.13
CA TYR A 65 5.75 2.06 -4.45
C TYR A 65 4.78 1.62 -3.33
N SER A 66 4.25 2.56 -2.54
CA SER A 66 3.27 2.25 -1.49
C SER A 66 2.02 1.56 -2.05
N TYR A 67 1.42 2.09 -3.12
CA TYR A 67 0.23 1.49 -3.73
C TYR A 67 0.49 0.06 -4.25
N LEU A 68 1.67 -0.21 -4.79
CA LEU A 68 2.05 -1.55 -5.23
C LEU A 68 2.19 -2.52 -4.05
N VAL A 69 2.85 -2.10 -2.98
CA VAL A 69 2.98 -2.91 -1.76
C VAL A 69 1.60 -3.20 -1.18
N ALA A 70 0.74 -2.20 -1.04
CA ALA A 70 -0.63 -2.35 -0.56
C ALA A 70 -1.47 -3.35 -1.38
N ASP A 71 -1.31 -3.36 -2.71
CA ASP A 71 -2.02 -4.31 -3.57
C ASP A 71 -1.53 -5.75 -3.37
N MET A 72 -0.21 -5.92 -3.24
CA MET A 72 0.47 -7.22 -3.09
C MET A 72 0.30 -7.84 -1.71
N LEU A 73 0.14 -7.02 -0.67
CA LEU A 73 -0.11 -7.52 0.67
C LEU A 73 -1.43 -8.29 0.70
N ASN A 74 -1.38 -9.53 1.21
CA ASN A 74 -2.56 -10.37 1.38
C ASN A 74 -3.37 -9.94 2.62
N LEU A 75 -3.98 -8.76 2.54
CA LEU A 75 -4.81 -8.16 3.58
C LEU A 75 -6.30 -8.39 3.31
N ASN A 76 -7.10 -8.37 4.38
CA ASN A 76 -8.55 -8.36 4.24
C ASN A 76 -9.04 -7.03 3.63
N LEU A 77 -10.29 -7.00 3.17
CA LEU A 77 -10.86 -5.83 2.48
C LEU A 77 -10.85 -4.55 3.35
N TYR A 78 -11.10 -4.67 4.65
CA TYR A 78 -11.11 -3.54 5.57
C TYR A 78 -9.73 -2.90 5.66
N GLU A 79 -8.69 -3.73 5.74
CA GLU A 79 -7.30 -3.27 5.80
C GLU A 79 -6.83 -2.67 4.47
N LYS A 80 -7.22 -3.26 3.34
CA LYS A 80 -6.98 -2.63 2.01
C LYS A 80 -7.67 -1.27 1.90
N GLN A 81 -8.91 -1.16 2.36
CA GLN A 81 -9.63 0.12 2.36
C GLN A 81 -8.98 1.14 3.31
N ARG A 82 -8.44 0.70 4.44
CA ARG A 82 -7.69 1.56 5.37
C ARG A 82 -6.43 2.12 4.70
N LEU A 83 -5.67 1.29 3.99
CA LEU A 83 -4.49 1.73 3.24
C LEU A 83 -4.84 2.75 2.15
N LEU A 84 -5.94 2.51 1.41
CA LEU A 84 -6.44 3.43 0.38
C LEU A 84 -6.95 4.76 0.94
N ALA A 85 -7.40 4.78 2.21
CA ALA A 85 -7.93 5.99 2.84
C ALA A 85 -6.83 6.95 3.33
N TYR A 86 -5.57 6.51 3.44
CA TYR A 86 -4.47 7.42 3.79
C TYR A 86 -4.24 8.41 2.67
N THR A 87 -4.32 9.69 3.02
CA THR A 87 -4.03 10.83 2.14
C THR A 87 -2.58 11.28 2.23
N SER A 88 -1.72 10.49 2.88
CA SER A 88 -0.28 10.73 2.93
C SER A 88 0.52 9.48 2.60
N THR A 89 1.49 9.63 1.70
CA THR A 89 2.45 8.59 1.34
C THR A 89 3.24 8.13 2.56
N GLN A 90 3.69 9.06 3.41
CA GLN A 90 4.43 8.76 4.63
C GLN A 90 3.61 7.91 5.61
N GLU A 91 2.33 8.24 5.81
CA GLU A 91 1.45 7.47 6.69
C GLU A 91 1.17 6.07 6.15
N ARG A 92 0.92 5.97 4.84
CA ARG A 92 0.69 4.69 4.17
C ARG A 92 1.89 3.76 4.28
N LEU A 93 3.10 4.27 3.99
CA LEU A 93 4.35 3.50 4.11
C LEU A 93 4.62 3.05 5.56
N ARG A 94 4.27 3.87 6.56
CA ARG A 94 4.38 3.47 7.98
C ARG A 94 3.44 2.30 8.30
N ALA A 95 2.18 2.39 7.88
CA ALA A 95 1.21 1.33 8.10
C ALA A 95 1.62 0.03 7.37
N GLU A 96 2.08 0.12 6.13
CA GLU A 96 2.63 -1.01 5.37
C GLU A 96 3.82 -1.66 6.08
N LEU A 97 4.75 -0.85 6.59
CA LEU A 97 5.89 -1.35 7.34
C LEU A 97 5.47 -2.09 8.61
N GLU A 98 4.45 -1.60 9.32
CA GLU A 98 3.90 -2.27 10.51
C GLU A 98 3.36 -3.67 10.16
N PHE A 99 2.54 -3.77 9.11
CA PHE A 99 2.04 -5.07 8.64
C PHE A 99 3.15 -6.00 8.21
N LEU A 100 4.10 -5.50 7.44
CA LEU A 100 5.23 -6.28 6.95
C LEU A 100 6.07 -6.79 8.11
N SER A 101 6.41 -5.94 9.08
CA SER A 101 7.14 -6.32 10.29
C SER A 101 6.44 -7.42 11.07
N GLN A 102 5.12 -7.33 11.28
CA GLN A 102 4.37 -8.40 11.93
C GLN A 102 4.53 -9.73 11.18
N ILE A 103 4.43 -9.73 9.86
CA ILE A 103 4.56 -10.96 9.05
C ILE A 103 6.00 -11.51 9.05
N VAL A 104 7.02 -10.64 8.95
CA VAL A 104 8.41 -11.06 8.76
C VAL A 104 9.15 -11.33 10.07
N ASP A 105 8.68 -10.80 11.19
CA ASP A 105 9.28 -11.00 12.51
C ASP A 105 8.59 -12.13 13.31
N GLU A 106 7.39 -12.55 12.92
CA GLU A 106 6.70 -13.74 13.47
C GLU A 106 7.33 -15.09 13.04
N ARG A 107 8.44 -15.08 12.29
CA ARG A 107 9.19 -16.28 11.85
C ARG A 107 10.69 -16.17 12.09
#